data_AF-A0A1J4WSX1-F1
#
_entry.id   AF-A0A1J4WSX1-F1
#
_cell.length_a   1.000
_cell.length_b   1.000
_cell.length_c   1.000
_cell.angle_alpha   90.00
_cell.angle_beta   90.00
_cell.angle_gamma   90.00
#
_symmetry.space_group_name_H-M   'P 1'
#
loop_
_entity.id
_entity.type
_entity.pdbx_description
1 polymer ?
#
loop_
_entity_poly.entity_id
_entity_poly.type
_entity_poly.pdbx_seq_one_letter_code
_entity_poly.pdbx_strand_id
1 'polypeptide(L)'
;MSFPLAIILVPYGVVVVVFFIVALLNVYHLIHYSATSKTSFAFTFVFLAGTAIIAFLTWQAVGGVDWQTPISISLSSSSPKLLPF
;
A
#
# COMPACT_ATOMS: atom_id res chain seq x y z
N MET A 1 -18.07 14.79 11.78
CA MET A 1 -18.14 14.69 10.31
C MET A 1 -17.57 13.34 9.92
N SER A 2 -18.29 12.57 9.10
CA SER A 2 -17.82 11.28 8.58
C SER A 2 -17.37 11.45 7.13
N PHE A 3 -16.36 10.67 6.75
CA PHE A 3 -15.81 10.65 5.40
C PHE A 3 -15.85 9.22 4.86
N PRO A 4 -15.96 9.00 3.54
CA PRO A 4 -15.85 7.66 2.99
C PRO A 4 -14.41 7.14 3.14
N LEU A 5 -14.26 5.85 3.45
CA LEU A 5 -12.97 5.16 3.53
C LEU A 5 -12.11 5.32 2.26
N ALA A 6 -12.77 5.53 1.11
CA ALA A 6 -12.14 5.85 -0.17
C ALA A 6 -11.08 6.96 -0.10
N ILE A 7 -11.23 7.96 0.79
CA ILE A 7 -10.24 9.04 0.96
C ILE A 7 -8.85 8.51 1.35
N ILE A 8 -8.80 7.39 2.08
CA ILE A 8 -7.54 6.73 2.49
C ILE A 8 -7.11 5.70 1.43
N LEU A 9 -8.06 4.92 0.90
CA LEU A 9 -7.75 3.82 -0.01
C LEU A 9 -7.29 4.28 -1.39
N VAL A 10 -7.75 5.43 -1.89
CA VAL A 10 -7.34 5.95 -3.21
C VAL A 10 -5.85 6.31 -3.24
N PRO A 11 -5.29 7.12 -2.33
CA PRO A 11 -3.84 7.37 -2.26
C PRO A 11 -3.02 6.08 -2.11
N TYR A 12 -3.49 5.15 -1.28
CA TYR A 12 -2.85 3.85 -1.14
C TYR A 12 -2.83 3.07 -2.48
N GLY A 13 -3.95 3.07 -3.21
CA GLY A 13 -4.04 2.45 -4.53
C GLY A 13 -3.06 3.05 -5.54
N VAL A 14 -2.82 4.36 -5.51
CA VAL A 14 -1.80 5.01 -6.36
C VAL A 14 -0.41 4.46 -6.05
N VAL A 15 -0.06 4.31 -4.77
CA VAL A 15 1.22 3.72 -4.36
C VAL A 15 1.36 2.29 -4.88
N VAL A 16 0.30 1.48 -4.78
CA VAL A 16 0.27 0.10 -5.31
C VAL A 16 0.51 0.10 -6.83
N VAL A 17 -0.11 1.00 -7.58
CA VAL A 17 0.08 1.12 -9.04
C VAL A 17 1.52 1.49 -9.38
N VAL A 18 2.12 2.46 -8.68
CA VAL A 18 3.53 2.83 -8.90
C VAL A 18 4.44 1.64 -8.61
N PHE A 19 4.19 0.91 -7.52
CA PHE A 19 4.97 -0.26 -7.16
C PHE A 19 4.85 -1.38 -8.20
N PHE A 20 3.65 -1.58 -8.75
CA PHE A 20 3.40 -2.52 -9.84
C PHE A 20 4.16 -2.16 -11.12
N ILE A 21 4.20 -0.88 -11.50
CA ILE A 21 4.99 -0.41 -12.65
C ILE A 21 6.47 -0.71 -12.44
N VAL A 22 7.02 -0.43 -11.25
CA VAL A 22 8.43 -0.75 -10.93
C VAL A 22 8.70 -2.25 -11.03
N ALA A 23 7.76 -3.09 -10.63
CA ALA A 23 7.87 -4.55 -10.80
C ALA A 23 7.88 -4.96 -12.27
N LEU A 24 7.01 -4.41 -13.11
CA LEU A 24 7.03 -4.67 -14.56
C LEU A 24 8.35 -4.23 -15.20
N LEU A 25 8.89 -3.07 -14.81
CA LEU A 25 10.19 -2.61 -15.29
C LEU A 25 11.33 -3.55 -14.89
N ASN A 26 11.29 -4.13 -13.68
CA ASN A 26 12.27 -5.12 -13.26
C ASN A 26 12.15 -6.44 -14.05
N VAL A 27 10.94 -6.91 -14.34
CA VAL A 27 10.71 -8.06 -15.23
C VAL A 27 11.24 -7.76 -16.63
N TYR A 28 10.90 -6.59 -17.19
CA TYR A 28 11.38 -6.16 -18.50
C TYR A 28 12.91 -6.14 -18.56
N HIS A 29 13.57 -5.58 -17.54
CA HIS A 29 15.02 -5.56 -17.46
C HIS A 29 15.63 -6.96 -17.42
N LEU A 30 15.01 -7.87 -16.66
CA LEU A 30 15.47 -9.26 -16.56
C LEU A 30 15.41 -9.97 -17.92
N ILE A 31 14.34 -9.74 -18.68
CA ILE A 31 14.13 -10.37 -20.00
C ILE A 31 15.07 -9.79 -21.05
N HIS A 32 15.27 -8.47 -21.09
CA HIS A 32 15.98 -7.81 -22.20
C HIS A 32 17.48 -7.66 -21.98
N TYR A 33 17.92 -7.32 -20.76
CA TYR A 33 19.32 -7.02 -20.50
C TYR A 33 20.06 -8.21 -19.88
N SER A 34 19.33 -9.26 -19.49
CA SER A 34 19.82 -10.39 -18.70
C SER A 34 20.48 -9.94 -17.38
N ALA A 35 20.46 -10.81 -16.38
CA ALA A 35 21.18 -10.51 -15.14
C ALA A 35 22.69 -10.64 -15.40
N THR A 36 23.39 -9.50 -15.49
CA THR A 36 24.85 -9.45 -15.64
C THR A 36 25.59 -10.09 -14.47
N SER A 37 24.94 -10.26 -13.32
CA SER A 37 25.45 -11.01 -12.18
C SER A 37 24.38 -11.89 -11.52
N LYS A 38 24.80 -13.01 -10.94
CA LYS A 38 23.92 -13.90 -10.16
C LYS A 38 23.29 -13.18 -8.96
N THR A 39 24.03 -12.24 -8.37
CA THR A 39 23.58 -11.42 -7.25
C THR A 39 22.41 -10.52 -7.65
N SER A 40 22.54 -9.81 -8.78
CA SER A 40 21.46 -8.95 -9.31
C SER A 40 20.20 -9.76 -9.62
N PHE A 41 20.35 -10.96 -10.22
CA PHE A 41 19.23 -11.88 -10.44
C PHE A 41 18.50 -12.23 -9.14
N ALA A 42 19.25 -12.64 -8.11
CA ALA A 42 18.67 -13.04 -6.83
C ALA A 42 17.89 -11.91 -6.16
N PHE A 43 18.45 -10.69 -6.13
CA PHE A 43 17.75 -9.53 -5.59
C PHE A 43 16.49 -9.17 -6.39
N THR A 44 16.56 -9.19 -7.72
CA THR A 44 15.39 -8.94 -8.57
C THR A 44 14.32 -10.02 -8.37
N PHE A 45 14.70 -11.28 -8.25
CA PHE A 45 13.78 -12.39 -7.97
C PHE A 45 13.07 -12.21 -6.62
N VAL A 46 13.82 -11.92 -5.54
CA VAL A 46 13.23 -11.68 -4.22
C VAL A 46 12.30 -10.46 -4.25
N PHE A 47 12.70 -9.37 -4.94
CA PHE A 47 11.87 -8.20 -5.11
C PHE A 47 10.54 -8.53 -5.82
N LEU A 48 10.59 -9.29 -6.91
CA LEU A 48 9.39 -9.69 -7.66
C LEU A 48 8.49 -10.63 -6.85
N ALA A 49 9.07 -11.62 -6.17
CA ALA A 49 8.32 -12.54 -5.31
C ALA A 49 7.65 -11.78 -4.14
N GLY A 50 8.40 -10.90 -3.48
CA GLY A 50 7.85 -10.03 -2.42
C GLY A 50 6.73 -9.13 -2.94
N THR A 51 6.89 -8.56 -4.15
CA THR A 51 5.84 -7.74 -4.78
C THR A 51 4.58 -8.55 -5.06
N ALA A 52 4.70 -9.77 -5.58
CA ALA A 52 3.56 -10.66 -5.83
C ALA A 52 2.84 -11.03 -4.53
N ILE A 53 3.57 -11.30 -3.45
CA ILE A 53 3.00 -11.57 -2.12
C ILE A 53 2.26 -10.35 -1.60
N ILE A 54 2.86 -9.15 -1.65
CA ILE A 54 2.21 -7.92 -1.20
C ILE A 54 0.93 -7.67 -2.00
N ALA A 55 0.98 -7.79 -3.34
CA ALA A 55 -0.18 -7.61 -4.19
C ALA A 55 -1.31 -8.59 -3.85
N PHE A 56 -0.98 -9.86 -3.61
CA PHE A 56 -1.94 -10.88 -3.19
C PHE A 56 -2.57 -10.55 -1.82
N LEU A 57 -1.74 -10.20 -0.83
CA LEU A 57 -2.22 -9.84 0.51
C LEU A 57 -3.09 -8.58 0.47
N THR A 58 -2.69 -7.58 -0.31
CA THR A 58 -3.51 -6.38 -0.56
C THR A 58 -4.84 -6.76 -1.17
N TRP A 59 -4.87 -7.60 -2.21
CA TRP A 59 -6.11 -8.06 -2.82
C TRP A 59 -7.04 -8.73 -1.80
N GLN A 60 -6.51 -9.61 -0.94
CA GLN A 60 -7.29 -10.26 0.11
C GLN A 60 -7.80 -9.26 1.16
N ALA A 61 -6.99 -8.26 1.52
CA ALA A 61 -7.33 -7.29 2.56
C ALA A 61 -8.39 -6.27 2.12
N VAL A 62 -8.36 -5.81 0.86
CA VAL A 62 -9.27 -4.76 0.36
C VAL A 62 -10.32 -5.23 -0.67
N GLY A 63 -10.22 -6.43 -1.22
CA GLY A 63 -11.12 -6.92 -2.27
C GLY A 63 -12.60 -7.04 -1.88
N GLY A 64 -12.89 -7.22 -0.57
CA GLY A 64 -14.25 -7.28 -0.03
C GLY A 64 -14.64 -6.06 0.81
N VAL A 65 -13.78 -5.04 0.89
CA VAL A 65 -14.04 -3.85 1.69
C VAL A 65 -14.96 -2.93 0.91
N ASP A 66 -16.02 -2.41 1.56
CA ASP A 66 -16.83 -1.33 0.98
C ASP A 66 -16.11 0.02 1.15
N TRP A 67 -15.74 0.64 0.03
CA TRP A 67 -15.00 1.90 -0.01
C TRP A 67 -15.86 3.09 0.43
N GLN A 68 -17.18 2.94 0.43
CA GLN A 68 -18.13 3.94 0.94
C GLN A 68 -18.34 3.83 2.46
N THR A 69 -17.72 2.84 3.12
CA THR A 69 -17.78 2.71 4.58
C THR A 69 -17.40 4.04 5.24
N PRO A 70 -18.28 4.65 6.07
CA PRO A 70 -18.00 5.92 6.70
C PRO A 70 -17.00 5.76 7.84
N ILE A 71 -15.88 6.47 7.77
CA ILE A 71 -14.91 6.63 8.84
C ILE A 71 -15.17 7.92 9.61
N SER A 72 -15.09 7.83 10.95
CA SER A 72 -15.29 8.98 11.85
C SER A 72 -13.99 9.35 12.53
N ILE A 73 -13.59 10.61 12.40
CA ILE A 73 -12.44 11.16 13.12
C ILE A 73 -12.95 11.76 14.43
N SER A 74 -12.64 11.12 15.55
CA SER A 74 -12.90 11.68 16.87
C SER A 74 -11.70 12.51 17.32
N LEU A 75 -11.84 13.83 17.29
CA LEU A 75 -10.90 14.72 17.98
C LEU A 75 -11.28 14.68 19.47
N SER A 76 -10.55 13.89 20.25
CA SER A 76 -10.69 13.90 21.71
C SER A 76 -10.16 15.24 22.25
N SER A 77 -11.03 16.23 22.41
CA SER A 77 -10.71 17.43 23.18
C SER A 77 -10.76 17.08 24.67
N SER A 78 -9.61 16.84 25.29
CA SER A 78 -9.53 16.79 26.75
C SER A 78 -9.83 18.19 27.29
N SER A 79 -11.06 18.46 27.71
CA SER A 79 -11.38 19.70 28.42
C SER A 79 -10.59 19.72 29.74
N PRO A 80 -9.79 20.76 30.03
CA PRO A 80 -9.14 20.87 31.33
C PRO A 80 -10.22 20.91 32.42
N LYS A 81 -10.17 19.98 33.38
CA LYS A 81 -10.99 20.06 34.60
C LYS A 81 -10.58 21.34 35.32
N LEU A 82 -11.44 22.35 35.31
CA LEU A 82 -11.32 23.49 36.20
C LEU A 82 -11.51 22.96 37.63
N LEU A 83 -10.44 23.01 38.43
CA LEU A 83 -10.52 22.69 39.85
C LEU A 83 -11.46 23.71 40.51
N PRO A 84 -12.44 23.27 41.33
CA PRO A 84 -13.20 24.20 42.15
C PRO A 84 -12.24 24.83 43.15
N PHE A 85 -12.12 26.15 43.10
CA PHE A 85 -11.53 26.94 44.19
C PHE A 85 -12.45 26.89 45.40
#